data_AF-A0A6C7NQA2-F1
#
_entry.id   AF-A0A6C7NQA2-F1
#
_cell.length_a   1.000
_cell.length_b   1.000
_cell.length_c   1.000
_cell.angle_alpha   90.00
_cell.angle_beta   90.00
_cell.angle_gamma   90.00
#
_symmetry.space_group_name_H-M   'P 1'
#
loop_
_entity.id
_entity.type
_entity.pdbx_description
1 polymer ?
#
loop_
_entity_poly.entity_id
_entity_poly.type
_entity_poly.pdbx_seq_one_letter_code
_entity_poly.pdbx_strand_id
1 'polypeptide(L)'
;MAANYGVNFNISNGAASPIKVQSDTPIGIAGAIKGASKEMIYTKAGYESADSFPIFAFSNVSKAKEFVNDLIKENNLQDFRLLDTLECINLQNVSNVIIVSFFEESEESENTLTNIVNAIEAFKKAKHKTGFSPDLII
;
A
#
# COMPACT_ATOMS: atom_id res chain seq x y z
N MET A 1 29.56 3.44 18.25
CA MET A 1 30.14 2.62 17.16
C MET A 1 31.03 3.53 16.34
N ALA A 2 32.34 3.27 16.31
CA ALA A 2 33.30 4.10 15.61
C ALA A 2 33.09 4.00 14.10
N ALA A 3 33.07 5.13 13.40
CA ALA A 3 33.14 5.17 11.95
C ALA A 3 34.52 4.64 11.53
N ASN A 4 34.57 3.44 10.96
CA ASN A 4 35.80 2.94 10.35
C ASN A 4 36.12 3.82 9.14
N TYR A 5 37.26 4.50 9.18
CA TYR A 5 37.81 5.20 8.04
C TYR A 5 38.38 4.16 7.06
N GLY A 6 37.81 4.10 5.85
CA GLY A 6 38.20 3.14 4.80
C GLY A 6 37.03 2.80 3.87
N VAL A 7 37.24 1.82 2.98
CA VAL A 7 36.18 1.26 2.13
C VAL A 7 35.56 0.06 2.86
N ASN A 8 34.28 0.15 3.17
CA ASN A 8 33.54 -0.98 3.74
C ASN A 8 33.14 -1.93 2.60
N PHE A 9 33.64 -3.17 2.63
CA PHE A 9 33.19 -4.22 1.72
C PHE A 9 32.17 -5.11 2.44
N ASN A 10 30.98 -5.22 1.87
CA ASN A 10 29.98 -6.22 2.28
C ASN A 10 29.83 -7.22 1.14
N ILE A 11 30.09 -8.50 1.41
CA ILE A 11 29.82 -9.58 0.46
C ILE A 11 28.33 -9.90 0.54
N SER A 12 27.53 -9.19 -0.25
CA SER A 12 26.13 -9.53 -0.48
C SER A 12 26.01 -10.32 -1.77
N ASN A 13 25.20 -11.39 -1.76
CA ASN A 13 24.79 -12.12 -2.96
C ASN A 13 23.76 -11.26 -3.74
N GLY A 14 24.21 -10.14 -4.28
CA GLY A 14 23.38 -9.21 -5.04
C GLY A 14 23.33 -9.63 -6.50
N ALA A 15 22.20 -10.15 -6.95
CA ALA A 15 21.94 -10.29 -8.38
C ALA A 15 21.92 -8.89 -9.04
N ALA A 16 22.26 -8.81 -10.32
CA ALA A 16 22.12 -7.56 -11.07
C ALA A 16 20.67 -7.06 -10.98
N SER A 17 20.48 -5.78 -10.69
CA SER A 17 19.15 -5.20 -10.59
C SER A 17 18.46 -5.22 -11.96
N PRO A 18 17.22 -5.72 -12.07
CA PRO A 18 16.51 -5.77 -13.34
C PRO A 18 16.13 -4.35 -13.80
N ILE A 19 16.03 -4.14 -15.12
CA ILE A 19 15.66 -2.85 -15.72
C ILE A 19 14.23 -2.50 -15.30
N LYS A 20 14.08 -1.42 -14.53
CA LYS A 20 12.78 -0.90 -14.10
C LYS A 20 12.23 0.11 -15.11
N VAL A 21 10.95 -0.03 -15.43
CA VAL A 21 10.22 0.96 -16.23
C VAL A 21 9.61 1.98 -15.28
N GLN A 22 9.95 3.26 -15.44
CA GLN A 22 9.26 4.32 -14.71
C GLN A 22 7.96 4.65 -15.43
N SER A 23 6.84 4.51 -14.74
CA SER A 23 5.52 4.85 -15.24
C SER A 23 4.95 6.00 -14.41
N ASP A 24 4.47 7.03 -15.10
CA ASP A 24 3.83 8.18 -14.47
C ASP A 24 2.36 7.92 -14.14
N THR A 25 1.82 6.76 -14.54
CA THR A 25 0.42 6.36 -14.33
C THR A 25 0.20 5.91 -12.88
N PRO A 26 -0.50 6.68 -12.03
CA PRO A 26 -0.79 6.28 -10.67
C PRO A 26 -1.89 5.22 -10.66
N ILE A 27 -1.72 4.17 -9.84
CA ILE A 27 -2.71 3.10 -9.70
C ILE A 27 -3.41 3.24 -8.35
N GLY A 28 -4.75 3.27 -8.38
CA GLY A 28 -5.61 3.19 -7.22
C GLY A 28 -5.96 1.73 -6.91
N ILE A 29 -5.87 1.32 -5.65
CA ILE A 29 -6.24 -0.02 -5.19
C ILE A 29 -7.26 0.11 -4.08
N ALA A 30 -8.48 -0.39 -4.27
CA ALA A 30 -9.47 -0.50 -3.22
C ALA A 30 -9.30 -1.86 -2.53
N GLY A 31 -8.68 -1.86 -1.34
CA GLY A 31 -8.31 -3.09 -0.64
C GLY A 31 -8.91 -3.19 0.75
N ALA A 32 -9.38 -4.37 1.12
CA ALA A 32 -9.61 -4.73 2.50
C ALA A 32 -8.50 -5.67 2.98
N ILE A 33 -8.19 -5.60 4.27
CA ILE A 33 -7.38 -6.60 4.95
C ILE A 33 -8.27 -7.16 6.06
N LYS A 34 -8.69 -8.42 5.92
CA LYS A 34 -9.58 -9.06 6.89
C LYS A 34 -8.92 -9.07 8.28
N GLY A 35 -9.62 -8.47 9.24
CA GLY A 35 -9.15 -8.33 10.63
C GLY A 35 -8.32 -7.08 10.92
N ALA A 36 -7.99 -6.25 9.91
CA ALA A 36 -7.44 -4.93 10.16
C ALA A 36 -8.58 -3.94 10.43
N SER A 37 -8.59 -3.32 11.61
CA SER A 37 -9.47 -2.19 11.87
C SER A 37 -8.88 -0.90 11.28
N LYS A 38 -9.74 0.09 11.00
CA LYS A 38 -9.27 1.40 10.51
C LYS A 38 -8.23 2.03 11.44
N GLU A 39 -8.39 1.90 12.76
CA GLU A 39 -7.45 2.47 13.73
C GLU A 39 -6.05 1.85 13.63
N MET A 40 -5.94 0.55 13.35
CA MET A 40 -4.65 -0.12 13.17
C MET A 40 -3.89 0.47 11.97
N ILE A 41 -4.60 0.71 10.87
CA ILE A 41 -4.04 1.26 9.64
C ILE A 41 -3.57 2.71 9.87
N TYR A 42 -4.39 3.52 10.55
CA TYR A 42 -4.07 4.93 10.85
C TYR A 42 -2.91 5.07 11.84
N THR A 43 -2.86 4.25 12.88
CA THR A 43 -1.76 4.22 13.86
C THR A 43 -0.45 3.88 13.16
N LYS A 44 -0.46 2.88 12.26
CA LYS A 44 0.74 2.49 11.50
C LYS A 44 1.18 3.56 10.50
N ALA A 45 0.23 4.28 9.92
CA ALA A 45 0.50 5.39 9.01
C ALA A 45 0.92 6.69 9.74
N GLY A 46 0.90 6.72 11.07
CA GLY A 46 1.37 7.85 11.88
C GLY A 46 0.34 8.97 12.06
N TYR A 47 -0.95 8.68 11.87
CA TYR A 47 -2.03 9.66 11.99
C TYR A 47 -2.78 9.50 13.31
N GLU A 48 -3.11 10.62 13.95
CA GLU A 48 -3.73 10.66 15.29
C GLU A 48 -5.25 10.41 15.29
N SER A 49 -5.91 10.47 14.13
CA SER A 49 -7.37 10.27 14.01
C SER A 49 -7.74 9.45 12.79
N ALA A 50 -8.68 8.53 12.96
CA ALA A 50 -9.20 7.69 11.89
C ALA A 50 -10.24 8.47 11.07
N ASP A 51 -9.95 8.71 9.79
CA ASP A 51 -10.94 9.20 8.83
C ASP A 51 -11.83 8.03 8.36
N SER A 52 -13.08 8.33 7.96
CA SER A 52 -14.07 7.30 7.61
C SER A 52 -13.63 6.42 6.44
N PHE A 53 -12.81 6.97 5.53
CA PHE A 53 -12.24 6.31 4.35
C PHE A 53 -10.75 6.65 4.20
N PRO A 54 -9.84 5.81 4.75
CA PRO A 54 -8.40 5.96 4.61
C PRO A 54 -7.94 5.89 3.17
N ILE A 55 -7.27 6.95 2.69
CA ILE A 55 -6.56 6.95 1.42
C ILE A 55 -5.10 7.27 1.71
N PHE A 56 -4.20 6.38 1.29
CA PHE A 56 -2.75 6.58 1.42
C PHE A 56 -2.11 6.50 0.04
N ALA A 57 -1.16 7.39 -0.23
CA ALA A 57 -0.31 7.29 -1.41
C ALA A 57 1.10 6.88 -1.04
N PHE A 58 1.63 5.94 -1.79
CA PHE A 58 2.97 5.42 -1.69
C PHE A 58 3.72 5.80 -2.97
N SER A 59 4.95 6.30 -2.80
CA SER A 59 5.77 6.74 -3.92
C SER A 59 6.17 5.60 -4.87
N ASN A 60 6.13 4.36 -4.40
CA ASN A 60 6.40 3.16 -5.19
C ASN A 60 5.69 1.94 -4.58
N VAL A 61 5.57 0.88 -5.39
CA VAL A 61 4.96 -0.40 -4.99
C VAL A 61 5.69 -1.05 -3.82
N SER A 62 7.03 -0.95 -3.77
CA SER A 62 7.82 -1.57 -2.71
C SER A 62 7.48 -1.02 -1.33
N LYS A 63 7.27 0.30 -1.19
CA LYS A 63 6.85 0.92 0.07
C LYS A 63 5.42 0.54 0.46
N ALA A 64 4.52 0.45 -0.52
CA ALA A 64 3.15 -0.02 -0.26
C ALA A 64 3.17 -1.47 0.25
N LYS A 65 3.99 -2.32 -0.37
CA LYS A 65 4.19 -3.72 0.03
C LYS A 65 4.81 -3.83 1.42
N GLU A 66 5.85 -3.05 1.73
CA GLU A 66 6.46 -3.01 3.07
C GLU A 66 5.42 -2.62 4.13
N PHE A 67 4.64 -1.57 3.87
CA PHE A 67 3.58 -1.14 4.78
C PHE A 67 2.54 -2.24 5.05
N VAL A 68 2.03 -2.89 4.00
CA VAL A 68 1.03 -3.97 4.15
C VAL A 68 1.64 -5.20 4.84
N ASN A 69 2.87 -5.57 4.49
CA ASN A 69 3.57 -6.71 5.10
C ASN A 69 3.83 -6.49 6.60
N ASP A 70 4.26 -5.29 6.97
CA ASP A 70 4.48 -4.92 8.37
C ASP A 70 3.15 -4.91 9.15
N LEU A 71 2.08 -4.36 8.56
CA LEU A 71 0.75 -4.38 9.17
C LEU A 71 0.26 -5.82 9.43
N ILE A 72 0.47 -6.73 8.46
CA ILE A 72 0.10 -8.14 8.59
C ILE A 72 0.91 -8.82 9.70
N LYS A 73 2.23 -8.61 9.73
CA LYS A 73 3.14 -9.23 10.72
C LYS A 73 2.90 -8.73 12.13
N GLU A 74 2.72 -7.42 12.32
CA GLU A 74 2.54 -6.82 13.65
C GLU A 74 1.21 -7.24 14.28
N ASN A 75 0.18 -7.44 13.46
CA ASN A 75 -1.17 -7.79 13.93
C ASN A 75 -1.52 -9.28 13.73
N ASN A 76 -0.57 -10.11 13.29
CA ASN A 76 -0.76 -11.54 12.98
C ASN A 76 -1.99 -11.81 12.09
N LEU A 77 -2.20 -10.98 11.07
CA LEU A 77 -3.31 -11.12 10.14
C LEU A 77 -3.04 -12.28 9.17
N GLN A 78 -4.11 -12.94 8.70
CA GLN A 78 -4.01 -14.07 7.78
C GLN A 78 -4.47 -13.73 6.34
N ASP A 79 -4.77 -12.46 6.07
CA ASP A 79 -5.24 -12.01 4.77
C ASP A 79 -4.09 -11.41 3.94
N PHE A 80 -3.71 -12.13 2.89
CA PHE A 80 -2.61 -11.76 2.00
C PHE A 80 -3.08 -11.23 0.65
N ARG A 81 -4.40 -11.12 0.39
CA ARG A 81 -4.94 -10.73 -0.93
C ARG A 81 -4.39 -9.40 -1.44
N LEU A 82 -4.35 -8.38 -0.58
CA LEU A 82 -3.78 -7.07 -0.93
C LEU A 82 -2.26 -7.15 -1.14
N LEU A 83 -1.56 -7.95 -0.34
CA LEU A 83 -0.12 -8.16 -0.46
C LEU A 83 0.22 -8.84 -1.79
N ASP A 84 -0.53 -9.87 -2.17
CA ASP A 84 -0.36 -10.61 -3.42
C ASP A 84 -0.60 -9.69 -4.63
N THR A 85 -1.61 -8.83 -4.55
CA THR A 85 -1.89 -7.83 -5.61
C THR A 85 -0.71 -6.87 -5.77
N LEU A 86 -0.16 -6.36 -4.67
CA LEU A 86 1.02 -5.50 -4.68
C LEU A 86 2.26 -6.26 -5.19
N GLU A 87 2.40 -7.54 -4.86
CA GLU A 87 3.48 -8.38 -5.37
C GLU A 87 3.37 -8.56 -6.89
N CYS A 88 2.17 -8.83 -7.42
CA CYS A 88 1.95 -8.95 -8.86
C CYS A 88 2.34 -7.66 -9.60
N ILE A 89 2.01 -6.48 -9.07
CA ILE A 89 2.41 -5.21 -9.67
C ILE A 89 3.93 -5.03 -9.57
N ASN A 90 4.53 -5.38 -8.43
CA ASN A 90 5.97 -5.30 -8.21
C ASN A 90 6.75 -6.22 -9.18
N LEU A 91 6.23 -7.40 -9.49
CA LEU A 91 6.81 -8.36 -10.43
C LEU A 91 6.82 -7.87 -11.88
N GLN A 92 5.92 -6.95 -12.26
CA GLN A 92 5.99 -6.28 -13.57
C GLN A 92 7.21 -5.35 -13.68
N ASN A 93 7.91 -5.11 -12.57
CA ASN A 93 9.09 -4.27 -12.48
C ASN A 93 8.85 -2.82 -12.97
N VAL A 94 7.63 -2.32 -12.71
CA VAL A 94 7.21 -0.94 -12.99
C VAL A 94 7.30 -0.13 -11.71
N SER A 95 7.89 1.06 -11.79
CA SER A 95 7.87 2.05 -10.73
C SER A 95 6.76 3.05 -10.99
N ASN A 96 5.73 3.03 -10.16
CA ASN A 96 4.58 3.91 -10.23
C ASN A 96 4.07 4.27 -8.82
N VAL A 97 3.30 5.35 -8.73
CA VAL A 97 2.64 5.75 -7.49
C VAL A 97 1.45 4.83 -7.24
N ILE A 98 1.36 4.30 -6.02
CA ILE A 98 0.25 3.45 -5.59
C ILE A 98 -0.60 4.20 -4.57
N ILE A 99 -1.89 4.29 -4.83
CA ILE A 99 -2.86 4.93 -3.94
C ILE A 99 -3.77 3.82 -3.41
N VAL A 100 -3.75 3.56 -2.11
CA VAL A 100 -4.58 2.53 -1.49
C VAL A 100 -5.72 3.18 -0.74
N SER A 101 -6.96 2.82 -1.09
CA SER A 101 -8.15 3.14 -0.31
C SER A 101 -8.58 1.91 0.48
N PHE A 102 -8.51 1.99 1.81
CA PHE A 102 -8.84 0.85 2.67
C PHE A 102 -10.32 0.86 3.06
N PHE A 103 -10.93 -0.31 3.09
CA PHE A 103 -12.29 -0.52 3.58
C PHE A 103 -12.38 -1.73 4.50
N GLU A 104 -13.40 -1.75 5.36
CA GLU A 104 -13.69 -2.88 6.25
C GLU A 104 -14.66 -3.84 5.57
N GLU A 105 -14.32 -5.13 5.52
CA GLU A 105 -15.26 -6.19 5.17
C GLU A 105 -16.28 -6.35 6.31
N SER A 106 -17.57 -6.33 5.97
CA SER A 106 -18.67 -6.60 6.91
C SER A 106 -19.13 -8.06 6.73
N GLU A 107 -19.66 -8.67 7.78
CA GLU A 107 -20.28 -10.01 7.68
C GLU A 107 -21.51 -10.01 6.76
N GLU A 108 -22.15 -8.85 6.59
CA GLU A 108 -23.25 -8.66 5.63
C GLU A 108 -22.70 -8.23 4.26
N SER A 109 -23.08 -8.99 3.23
CA SER A 109 -22.62 -8.78 1.85
C SER A 109 -23.01 -7.40 1.28
N GLU A 110 -24.20 -6.90 1.62
CA GLU A 110 -24.70 -5.59 1.18
C GLU A 110 -23.88 -4.41 1.75
N ASN A 111 -23.48 -4.53 3.02
CA ASN A 111 -22.62 -3.54 3.67
C ASN A 111 -21.20 -3.57 3.09
N THR A 112 -20.70 -4.76 2.74
CA THR A 112 -19.40 -4.89 2.07
C THR A 112 -19.39 -4.24 0.69
N LEU A 113 -20.43 -4.46 -0.12
CA LEU A 113 -20.59 -3.79 -1.41
C LEU A 113 -20.64 -2.26 -1.27
N THR A 114 -21.39 -1.77 -0.28
CA THR A 114 -21.49 -0.34 0.02
C THR A 114 -20.13 0.24 0.42
N ASN A 115 -19.36 -0.47 1.26
CA ASN A 115 -18.02 -0.08 1.67
C ASN A 115 -17.03 -0.04 0.49
N ILE A 116 -17.11 -1.00 -0.43
CA ILE A 116 -16.32 -1.01 -1.67
C ILE A 116 -16.64 0.22 -2.53
N VAL A 117 -17.93 0.48 -2.77
CA VAL A 117 -18.36 1.65 -3.56
C VAL A 117 -17.82 2.94 -2.93
N ASN A 118 -17.96 3.09 -1.61
CA ASN A 118 -17.45 4.26 -0.91
C ASN A 118 -15.92 4.40 -0.99
N ALA A 119 -15.17 3.30 -0.94
CA ALA A 119 -13.72 3.30 -1.13
C ALA A 119 -13.32 3.71 -2.56
N ILE A 120 -14.06 3.24 -3.57
CA ILE A 120 -13.86 3.67 -4.95
C ILE A 120 -14.19 5.16 -5.12
N GLU A 121 -15.28 5.63 -4.51
CA GLU A 121 -15.65 7.05 -4.55
C GLU A 121 -14.61 7.94 -3.86
N ALA A 122 -13.93 7.43 -2.84
CA ALA A 122 -12.86 8.14 -2.15
C ALA A 122 -11.74 8.55 -3.12
N PHE A 123 -11.48 7.78 -4.19
CA PHE A 123 -10.50 8.14 -5.21
C PHE A 123 -10.81 9.45 -5.94
N LYS A 124 -12.08 9.88 -6.04
CA LYS A 124 -12.43 11.20 -6.58
C LYS A 124 -11.78 12.33 -5.80
N LYS A 125 -11.52 12.12 -4.50
CA LYS A 125 -10.86 13.08 -3.59
C LYS A 125 -9.37 12.79 -3.41
N ALA A 126 -8.82 11.74 -4.04
CA ALA A 126 -7.41 11.35 -3.87
C ALA A 126 -6.46 12.50 -4.22
N LYS A 127 -6.68 13.20 -5.34
CA LYS A 127 -5.83 14.33 -5.76
C LYS A 127 -5.67 15.39 -4.68
N HIS A 128 -6.72 15.69 -3.93
CA HIS A 128 -6.68 16.67 -2.85
C HIS A 128 -5.92 16.15 -1.62
N LYS A 129 -6.08 14.86 -1.28
CA LYS A 129 -5.47 14.27 -0.08
C LYS A 129 -4.01 13.83 -0.28
N THR A 130 -3.68 13.34 -1.47
CA THR A 130 -2.39 12.70 -1.76
C THR A 130 -1.57 13.40 -2.83
N GLY A 131 -2.15 14.38 -3.54
CA GLY A 131 -1.52 15.04 -4.68
C GLY A 131 -1.63 14.26 -6.00
N PHE A 132 -2.08 13.00 -5.98
CA PHE A 132 -2.17 12.13 -7.15
C PHE A 132 -3.60 11.71 -7.44
N SER A 133 -3.94 11.62 -8.73
CA SER A 133 -5.20 11.02 -9.20
C SER A 133 -4.89 9.65 -9.78
N PRO A 134 -5.59 8.58 -9.39
CA PRO A 134 -5.41 7.29 -10.04
C PRO A 134 -5.96 7.35 -11.47
N ASP A 135 -5.16 6.89 -12.43
CA ASP A 135 -5.57 6.72 -13.82
C ASP A 135 -6.15 5.32 -14.07
N LEU A 136 -5.80 4.38 -13.20
CA LEU A 136 -6.28 3.00 -13.21
C LEU A 136 -6.70 2.60 -11.80
N ILE A 137 -7.85 1.95 -11.66
CA ILE A 137 -8.41 1.49 -10.38
C ILE A 137 -8.50 -0.03 -10.42
N ILE A 138 -8.01 -0.68 -9.35
CA ILE A 138 -8.02 -2.12 -9.12
C ILE A 138 -8.82 -2.41 -7.85
#